data_AF-A0A950MWP3-F1
#
_entry.id   AF-A0A950MWP3-F1
#
_cell.length_a   1.000
_cell.length_b   1.000
_cell.length_c   1.000
_cell.angle_alpha   90.00
_cell.angle_beta   90.00
_cell.angle_gamma   90.00
#
_symmetry.space_group_name_H-M   'P 1'
#
loop_
_entity.id
_entity.type
_entity.pdbx_description
1 polymer ?
#
loop_
_entity_poly.entity_id
_entity_poly.type
_entity_poly.pdbx_seq_one_letter_code
_entity_poly.pdbx_strand_id
1 'polypeptide(L)'
;MTNMFGLPDIPIGDEANANHIRSRYSRNVIVSYPTEEDWRRLYDNLVVHETALYTSMRQSHQRSVSTQLRIINATSSGRAVFSELSAAPHEVMIFPFDFQNSSFWRKTNADSTTLAITSSPDAMHIRRRGMAVCGKNRANQAVCTVAEGGGARPHIFFTASRIGQSDPHSADEVLLHELVHAARYMRGLLMKIPMTGGYENQEEFLAQLIENIYRSDKGRSPINYGGAPMSNPDGFLDSAISPSPRLVIGSLRDNSVLWAEIVKCNARFNPVRQVGLESKAYIAKIEREN
;
A
#
# COMPACT_ATOMS: atom_id res chain seq x y z
N MET A 1 28.08 -0.48 8.83
CA MET A 1 27.52 -1.82 8.63
C MET A 1 26.08 -1.63 8.16
N THR A 2 25.86 -1.74 6.86
CA THR A 2 24.53 -1.67 6.22
C THR A 2 23.72 -2.91 6.60
N ASN A 3 22.46 -2.77 6.98
CA ASN A 3 21.62 -3.94 7.27
C ASN A 3 21.45 -4.77 6.00
N MET A 4 21.36 -6.09 6.16
CA MET A 4 21.32 -7.10 5.07
C MET A 4 20.05 -7.03 4.20
N PHE A 5 19.14 -6.09 4.45
CA PHE A 5 17.82 -6.03 3.79
C PHE A 5 17.56 -4.74 3.01
N GLY A 6 18.51 -3.79 2.96
CA GLY A 6 18.27 -2.51 2.27
C GLY A 6 17.08 -1.73 2.82
N LEU A 7 16.61 -2.08 4.03
CA LEU A 7 15.52 -1.38 4.71
C LEU A 7 16.01 0.02 5.08
N PRO A 8 15.15 1.06 5.02
CA PRO A 8 15.49 2.37 5.57
C PRO A 8 16.01 2.19 6.99
N ASP A 9 16.90 3.04 7.47
CA ASP A 9 17.36 3.01 8.86
C ASP A 9 16.12 2.92 9.75
N ILE A 10 15.75 1.72 10.25
CA ILE A 10 14.47 1.48 10.92
C ILE A 10 14.64 2.05 12.31
N PRO A 11 14.19 3.28 12.58
CA PRO A 11 14.69 3.99 13.72
C PRO A 11 13.70 4.03 14.87
N ILE A 12 12.48 3.58 14.59
CA ILE A 12 11.32 3.75 15.44
C ILE A 12 10.98 2.34 15.88
N GLY A 13 11.65 1.91 16.94
CA GLY A 13 11.37 0.64 17.58
C GLY A 13 9.98 0.60 18.21
N ASP A 14 9.30 1.74 18.35
CA ASP A 14 7.98 1.79 18.98
C ASP A 14 7.11 2.98 18.52
N GLU A 15 5.81 2.74 18.34
CA GLU A 15 4.82 3.77 17.95
C GLU A 15 4.68 4.88 18.98
N ALA A 16 5.03 4.60 20.25
CA ALA A 16 4.95 5.55 21.36
C ALA A 16 5.82 6.80 21.17
N ASN A 17 6.80 6.74 20.27
CA ASN A 17 7.78 7.81 20.09
C ASN A 17 7.58 8.57 18.77
N ALA A 18 6.33 8.87 18.40
CA ALA A 18 6.06 9.64 17.20
C ALA A 18 5.10 10.81 17.43
N ASN A 19 5.33 11.89 16.69
CA ASN A 19 4.38 12.98 16.55
C ASN A 19 3.38 12.61 15.45
N HIS A 20 2.08 12.75 15.74
CA HIS A 20 1.01 12.25 14.87
C HIS A 20 0.06 13.36 14.42
N ILE A 21 -0.29 13.34 13.13
CA ILE A 21 -1.40 14.13 12.59
C ILE A 21 -2.34 13.17 11.89
N ARG A 22 -3.61 13.11 12.35
CA ARG A 22 -4.64 12.34 11.67
C ARG A 22 -5.02 13.02 10.36
N SER A 23 -5.10 12.23 9.29
CA SER A 23 -5.63 12.68 8.01
C SER A 23 -7.09 13.08 8.17
N ARG A 24 -7.48 14.18 7.51
CA ARG A 24 -8.89 14.58 7.43
C ARG A 24 -9.73 13.71 6.48
N TYR A 25 -9.06 12.86 5.68
CA TYR A 25 -9.71 12.03 4.66
C TYR A 25 -10.06 10.63 5.16
N SER A 26 -9.36 10.16 6.19
CA SER A 26 -9.67 8.92 6.89
C SER A 26 -9.17 9.02 8.32
N ARG A 27 -10.05 8.70 9.28
CA ARG A 27 -9.71 8.70 10.71
C ARG A 27 -8.58 7.73 11.08
N ASN A 28 -8.36 6.72 10.24
CA ASN A 28 -7.40 5.64 10.45
C ASN A 28 -6.08 5.86 9.71
N VAL A 29 -5.90 6.98 9.01
CA VAL A 29 -4.62 7.34 8.37
C VAL A 29 -3.92 8.39 9.24
N ILE A 30 -2.72 8.06 9.69
CA ILE A 30 -1.91 8.92 10.55
C ILE A 30 -0.61 9.26 9.82
N VAL A 31 -0.31 10.55 9.70
CA VAL A 31 1.02 11.01 9.26
C VAL A 31 1.89 11.12 10.51
N SER A 32 2.94 10.32 10.56
CA SER A 32 3.81 10.13 11.71
C SER A 32 5.23 10.62 11.43
N TYR A 33 5.94 10.95 12.49
CA TYR A 33 7.36 11.34 12.43
C TYR A 33 8.02 10.93 13.76
N PRO A 34 9.26 10.44 13.78
CA PRO A 34 9.95 10.09 15.04
C PRO A 34 10.03 11.29 15.97
N THR A 35 10.14 11.03 17.27
CA THR A 35 10.49 12.04 18.27
C THR A 35 11.81 12.72 17.91
N GLU A 36 12.04 13.91 18.46
CA GLU A 36 13.33 14.59 18.30
C GLU A 36 14.48 13.76 18.89
N GLU A 37 14.23 13.04 20.00
CA GLU A 37 15.22 12.15 20.61
C GLU A 37 15.59 10.98 19.68
N ASP A 38 14.61 10.25 19.16
CA ASP A 38 14.90 9.14 18.24
C ASP A 38 15.53 9.63 16.94
N TRP A 39 15.07 10.77 16.42
CA TRP A 39 15.71 11.42 15.28
C TRP A 39 17.18 11.77 15.57
N ARG A 40 17.49 12.34 16.74
CA ARG A 40 18.86 12.65 17.16
C ARG A 40 19.72 11.40 17.22
N ARG A 41 19.23 10.31 17.82
CA ARG A 41 19.96 9.03 17.92
C ARG A 41 20.41 8.48 16.56
N LEU A 42 19.63 8.71 15.50
CA LEU A 42 20.03 8.31 14.15
C LEU A 42 21.12 9.16 13.53
N TYR A 43 21.16 10.44 13.90
CA TYR A 43 22.01 11.45 13.29
C TYR A 43 23.13 11.94 14.23
N ASP A 44 23.33 11.25 15.35
CA ASP A 44 24.07 11.69 16.55
C ASP A 44 25.60 11.83 16.37
N ASN A 45 26.12 11.71 15.15
CA ASN A 45 27.53 11.93 14.84
C ASN A 45 27.79 13.07 13.84
N LEU A 46 26.75 13.73 13.31
CA LEU A 46 26.94 14.70 12.22
C LEU A 46 26.30 16.08 12.43
N VAL A 47 25.34 16.23 13.35
CA VAL A 47 24.59 17.49 13.47
C VAL A 47 24.48 17.90 14.93
N VAL A 48 25.35 18.82 15.34
CA VAL A 48 25.21 19.53 16.62
C VAL A 48 23.94 20.39 16.56
N HIS A 49 22.88 19.92 17.21
CA HIS A 49 21.79 20.73 17.79
C HIS A 49 20.96 21.65 16.87
N GLU A 50 20.59 21.22 15.67
CA GLU A 50 19.62 21.97 14.87
C GLU A 50 18.17 21.49 15.10
N THR A 51 17.56 21.84 16.25
CA THR A 51 16.10 21.65 16.47
C THR A 51 15.26 22.31 15.35
N ALA A 52 15.79 23.38 14.74
CA ALA A 52 15.23 24.01 13.56
C ALA A 52 15.19 23.07 12.33
N LEU A 53 16.24 22.27 12.12
CA LEU A 53 16.32 21.30 11.04
C LEU A 53 15.31 20.17 11.25
N TYR A 54 15.25 19.57 12.45
CA TYR A 54 14.23 18.57 12.80
C TYR A 54 12.81 19.10 12.54
N THR A 55 12.52 20.31 13.02
CA THR A 55 11.22 20.96 12.84
C THR A 55 10.88 21.16 11.37
N SER A 56 11.84 21.64 10.58
CA SER A 56 11.69 21.88 9.14
C SER A 56 11.41 20.57 8.38
N MET A 57 12.16 19.50 8.67
CA MET A 57 12.00 18.20 8.02
C MET A 57 10.65 17.56 8.36
N ARG A 58 10.24 17.61 9.64
CA ARG A 58 8.92 17.15 10.09
C ARG A 58 7.80 17.89 9.34
N GLN A 59 7.86 19.22 9.29
CA GLN A 59 6.87 20.03 8.58
C GLN A 59 6.86 19.74 7.06
N SER A 60 8.04 19.54 6.47
CA SER A 60 8.18 19.20 5.06
C SER A 60 7.51 17.86 4.73
N HIS A 61 7.79 16.81 5.52
CA HIS A 61 7.15 15.50 5.36
C HIS A 61 5.63 15.59 5.52
N GLN A 62 5.16 16.25 6.60
CA GLN A 62 3.73 16.42 6.85
C GLN A 62 3.01 17.13 5.71
N ARG A 63 3.57 18.23 5.18
CA ARG A 63 3.01 18.96 4.03
C ARG A 63 3.01 18.10 2.77
N SER A 64 4.09 17.36 2.52
CA SER A 64 4.25 16.50 1.36
C SER A 64 3.20 15.39 1.35
N VAL A 65 3.10 14.60 2.42
CA VAL A 65 2.09 13.53 2.56
C VAL A 65 0.68 14.09 2.51
N SER A 66 0.40 15.19 3.22
CA SER A 66 -0.93 15.82 3.19
C SER A 66 -1.33 16.27 1.78
N THR A 67 -0.36 16.71 0.97
CA THR A 67 -0.59 17.05 -0.44
C THR A 67 -0.95 15.83 -1.26
N GLN A 68 -0.24 14.71 -1.11
CA GLN A 68 -0.56 13.46 -1.82
C GLN A 68 -1.94 12.93 -1.41
N LEU A 69 -2.25 12.88 -0.12
CA LEU A 69 -3.56 12.43 0.38
C LEU A 69 -4.72 13.30 -0.16
N ARG A 70 -4.50 14.61 -0.31
CA ARG A 70 -5.47 15.52 -0.94
C ARG A 70 -5.70 15.18 -2.41
N ILE A 71 -4.62 14.89 -3.16
CA ILE A 71 -4.71 14.52 -4.58
C ILE A 71 -5.46 13.19 -4.74
N ILE A 72 -5.16 12.21 -3.88
CA ILE A 72 -5.88 10.92 -3.84
C ILE A 72 -7.38 11.14 -3.62
N ASN A 73 -7.75 11.92 -2.60
CA ASN A 73 -9.14 12.17 -2.22
C ASN A 73 -9.97 12.89 -3.32
N ALA A 74 -9.32 13.59 -4.25
CA ALA A 74 -10.01 14.31 -5.31
C ALA A 74 -10.75 13.36 -6.28
N THR A 75 -10.31 12.11 -6.37
CA THR A 75 -10.88 11.09 -7.27
C THR A 75 -11.92 10.21 -6.57
N SER A 76 -12.81 9.58 -7.34
CA SER A 76 -13.81 8.66 -6.79
C SER A 76 -13.16 7.37 -6.26
N SER A 77 -12.17 6.86 -6.99
CA SER A 77 -11.38 5.67 -6.64
C SER A 77 -10.53 5.88 -5.40
N GLY A 78 -9.86 7.03 -5.25
CA GLY A 78 -9.14 7.37 -4.03
C GLY A 78 -10.05 7.49 -2.80
N ARG A 79 -11.26 8.03 -2.97
CA ARG A 79 -12.28 8.03 -1.89
C ARG A 79 -12.73 6.62 -1.52
N ALA A 80 -12.83 5.68 -2.48
CA ALA A 80 -13.14 4.28 -2.18
C ALA A 80 -12.07 3.65 -1.26
N VAL A 81 -10.78 3.93 -1.51
CA VAL A 81 -9.68 3.49 -0.64
C VAL A 81 -9.77 4.12 0.75
N PHE A 82 -10.07 5.42 0.86
CA PHE A 82 -10.26 6.07 2.16
C PHE A 82 -11.48 5.57 2.94
N SER A 83 -12.57 5.24 2.26
CA SER A 83 -13.75 4.60 2.88
C SER A 83 -13.37 3.24 3.48
N GLU A 84 -12.61 2.44 2.74
CA GLU A 84 -12.11 1.15 3.22
C GLU A 84 -11.22 1.31 4.46
N LEU A 85 -10.23 2.20 4.40
CA LEU A 85 -9.33 2.50 5.51
C LEU A 85 -10.10 2.97 6.75
N SER A 86 -11.09 3.84 6.58
CA SER A 86 -11.90 4.39 7.69
C SER A 86 -12.79 3.34 8.37
N ALA A 87 -13.17 2.30 7.62
CA ALA A 87 -13.99 1.19 8.08
C ALA A 87 -13.15 0.01 8.60
N ALA A 88 -11.83 0.05 8.49
CA ALA A 88 -10.95 -0.96 9.02
C ALA A 88 -10.79 -0.82 10.56
N PRO A 89 -10.48 -1.92 11.28
CA PRO A 89 -10.38 -1.91 12.74
C PRO A 89 -9.08 -1.29 13.28
N HIS A 90 -8.05 -1.18 12.46
CA HIS A 90 -6.73 -0.67 12.83
C HIS A 90 -6.44 0.69 12.18
N GLU A 91 -5.25 1.22 12.41
CA GLU A 91 -4.74 2.46 11.83
C GLU A 91 -3.48 2.19 11.03
N VAL A 92 -3.23 2.99 9.99
CA VAL A 92 -1.97 3.01 9.24
C VAL A 92 -1.18 4.27 9.58
N MET A 93 0.11 4.10 9.83
CA MET A 93 1.04 5.20 10.05
C MET A 93 1.92 5.41 8.82
N ILE A 94 2.08 6.65 8.38
CA ILE A 94 2.97 7.03 7.29
C ILE A 94 4.16 7.75 7.89
N PHE A 95 5.33 7.15 7.82
CA PHE A 95 6.62 7.70 8.25
C PHE A 95 7.43 8.18 7.03
N PRO A 96 8.37 9.12 7.21
CA PRO A 96 9.34 9.43 6.15
C PRO A 96 10.22 8.20 5.86
N PHE A 97 10.49 7.92 4.59
CA PHE A 97 11.45 6.88 4.22
C PHE A 97 12.88 7.32 4.56
N ASP A 98 13.17 8.58 4.28
CA ASP A 98 14.41 9.24 4.65
C ASP A 98 14.12 10.58 5.31
N PHE A 99 14.92 10.90 6.31
CA PHE A 99 14.72 12.14 7.04
C PHE A 99 15.33 13.32 6.28
N GLN A 100 16.43 13.13 5.51
CA GLN A 100 17.18 14.22 4.87
C GLN A 100 17.02 14.29 3.34
N ASN A 101 16.84 15.50 2.80
CA ASN A 101 16.95 15.79 1.37
C ASN A 101 18.41 16.00 0.91
N SER A 102 19.37 15.24 1.47
CA SER A 102 20.78 15.54 1.24
C SER A 102 21.26 14.98 -0.11
N SER A 103 21.91 15.84 -0.89
CA SER A 103 22.71 15.46 -2.06
C SER A 103 23.81 14.44 -1.73
N PHE A 104 24.13 14.26 -0.44
CA PHE A 104 25.07 13.27 0.07
C PHE A 104 24.53 11.83 -0.02
N TRP A 105 23.22 11.59 0.14
CA TRP A 105 22.63 10.24 0.01
C TRP A 105 22.39 9.81 -1.43
N ARG A 106 22.26 10.77 -2.37
CA ARG A 106 22.03 10.49 -3.80
C ARG A 106 23.13 9.67 -4.47
N LYS A 107 24.34 9.61 -3.91
CA LYS A 107 25.50 9.00 -4.59
C LYS A 107 25.70 7.51 -4.34
N THR A 108 25.08 6.92 -3.32
CA THR A 108 25.41 5.53 -2.95
C THR A 108 24.25 4.54 -3.01
N ASN A 109 22.99 4.98 -2.93
CA ASN A 109 21.82 4.08 -2.88
C ASN A 109 20.65 4.55 -3.79
N ALA A 110 20.94 5.21 -4.91
CA ALA A 110 19.91 5.70 -5.84
C ALA A 110 19.01 4.58 -6.43
N ASP A 111 19.44 3.31 -6.30
CA ASP A 111 18.74 2.15 -6.85
C ASP A 111 17.90 1.36 -5.82
N SER A 112 17.91 1.74 -4.53
CA SER A 112 17.02 1.09 -3.55
C SER A 112 15.64 1.72 -3.64
N THR A 113 14.68 0.96 -4.17
CA THR A 113 13.25 1.28 -4.25
C THR A 113 12.69 1.65 -2.86
N THR A 114 12.77 2.95 -2.58
CA THR A 114 11.93 3.93 -1.87
C THR A 114 10.85 3.53 -0.85
N LEU A 115 10.41 2.29 -0.73
CA LEU A 115 9.16 2.00 -0.04
C LEU A 115 9.19 0.62 0.61
N ALA A 116 8.75 0.57 1.86
CA ALA A 116 8.40 -0.67 2.50
C ALA A 116 7.15 -0.40 3.32
N ILE A 117 6.07 -1.13 3.03
CA ILE A 117 5.09 -1.41 4.06
C ILE A 117 5.74 -2.41 5.02
N THR A 118 5.85 -2.03 6.28
CA THR A 118 6.24 -2.96 7.34
C THR A 118 5.04 -3.17 8.24
N SER A 119 4.87 -4.40 8.73
CA SER A 119 3.97 -4.64 9.84
C SER A 119 4.80 -4.91 11.09
N SER A 120 4.20 -4.64 12.24
CA SER A 120 4.53 -5.37 13.47
C SER A 120 4.71 -6.87 13.16
N PRO A 121 5.65 -7.59 13.81
CA PRO A 121 6.06 -8.96 13.47
C PRO A 121 4.96 -10.05 13.50
N ASP A 122 3.69 -9.69 13.70
CA ASP A 122 2.60 -10.63 13.80
C ASP A 122 2.01 -11.04 12.44
N ALA A 123 2.79 -11.86 11.72
CA ALA A 123 2.39 -12.44 10.45
C ALA A 123 1.09 -13.28 10.53
N MET A 124 0.68 -13.72 11.73
CA MET A 124 -0.53 -14.52 11.93
C MET A 124 -1.81 -13.68 11.88
N HIS A 125 -1.78 -12.44 12.37
CA HIS A 125 -2.98 -11.59 12.37
C HIS A 125 -3.22 -10.91 11.02
N ILE A 126 -2.17 -10.57 10.27
CA ILE A 126 -2.31 -9.83 9.00
C ILE A 126 -2.82 -10.69 7.83
N ARG A 127 -2.77 -12.02 7.95
CA ARG A 127 -3.20 -12.97 6.91
C ARG A 127 -4.66 -13.36 7.07
N ARG A 128 -5.30 -13.70 5.94
CA ARG A 128 -6.69 -14.16 5.91
C ARG A 128 -6.90 -15.32 6.88
N ARG A 129 -7.92 -15.20 7.73
CA ARG A 129 -8.33 -16.23 8.68
C ARG A 129 -8.43 -17.59 7.99
N GLY A 130 -7.86 -18.63 8.61
CA GLY A 130 -7.91 -20.00 8.11
C GLY A 130 -6.77 -20.36 7.15
N MET A 131 -5.95 -19.40 6.70
CA MET A 131 -4.79 -19.72 5.87
C MET A 131 -3.65 -20.33 6.70
N ALA A 132 -3.02 -21.38 6.18
CA ALA A 132 -1.81 -21.93 6.78
C ALA A 132 -0.63 -20.93 6.62
N VAL A 133 0.05 -20.67 7.72
CA VAL A 133 1.26 -19.87 7.82
C VAL A 133 2.38 -20.80 8.23
N CYS A 134 3.13 -21.27 7.24
CA CYS A 134 4.26 -22.15 7.47
C CYS A 134 5.56 -21.36 7.54
N GLY A 135 6.40 -21.69 8.51
CA GLY A 135 7.72 -21.10 8.71
C GLY A 135 8.63 -22.07 9.45
N LYS A 136 9.82 -21.58 9.80
CA LYS A 136 10.76 -22.32 10.65
C LYS A 136 10.78 -21.70 12.03
N ASN A 137 10.65 -22.51 13.07
CA ASN A 137 10.84 -22.05 14.44
C ASN A 137 12.34 -21.83 14.75
N ARG A 138 12.67 -21.39 15.97
CA ARG A 138 14.07 -21.18 16.40
C ARG A 138 14.93 -22.45 16.34
N ALA A 139 14.30 -23.63 16.39
CA ALA A 139 14.97 -24.93 16.24
C ALA A 139 15.08 -25.38 14.77
N ASN A 140 14.81 -24.49 13.80
CA ASN A 140 14.82 -24.77 12.36
C ASN A 140 13.81 -25.86 11.92
N GLN A 141 12.80 -26.14 12.74
CA GLN A 141 11.73 -27.10 12.41
C GLN A 141 10.61 -26.39 11.65
N ALA A 142 10.06 -27.06 10.63
CA ALA A 142 8.88 -26.58 9.93
C ALA A 142 7.67 -26.58 10.87
N VAL A 143 7.08 -25.41 11.09
CA VAL A 143 5.87 -25.23 11.87
C VAL A 143 4.85 -24.50 11.00
N CYS A 144 3.62 -25.00 10.96
CA CYS A 144 2.51 -24.34 10.31
C CYS A 144 1.47 -23.96 11.37
N THR A 145 1.11 -22.68 11.42
CA THR A 145 -0.01 -22.17 12.23
C THR A 145 -1.14 -21.73 11.32
N VAL A 146 -2.34 -21.59 11.86
CA VAL A 146 -3.49 -21.06 11.10
C VAL A 146 -3.59 -19.57 11.39
N ALA A 147 -3.64 -18.76 10.33
CA ALA A 147 -3.82 -17.31 10.43
C ALA A 147 -5.18 -16.97 11.07
N GLU A 148 -5.20 -15.89 11.86
CA GLU A 148 -6.37 -15.49 12.64
C GLU A 148 -7.24 -14.44 11.93
N GLY A 149 -6.65 -13.67 11.01
CA GLY A 149 -7.32 -12.59 10.30
C GLY A 149 -7.76 -11.42 11.20
N GLY A 150 -7.00 -11.13 12.26
CA GLY A 150 -7.27 -10.02 13.18
C GLY A 150 -6.84 -8.65 12.63
N GLY A 151 -6.00 -8.64 11.60
CA GLY A 151 -5.33 -7.46 11.07
C GLY A 151 -4.24 -6.92 12.00
N ALA A 152 -3.51 -5.90 11.53
CA ALA A 152 -2.53 -5.19 12.33
C ALA A 152 -2.50 -3.69 11.97
N ARG A 153 -1.64 -2.94 12.65
CA ARG A 153 -1.33 -1.53 12.34
C ARG A 153 -0.10 -1.49 11.41
N PRO A 154 -0.26 -1.28 10.11
CA PRO A 154 0.87 -1.20 9.19
C PRO A 154 1.56 0.16 9.27
N HIS A 155 2.85 0.17 8.98
CA HIS A 155 3.66 1.37 8.79
C HIS A 155 4.06 1.46 7.32
N ILE A 156 3.82 2.62 6.70
CA ILE A 156 4.27 2.95 5.35
C ILE A 156 5.45 3.91 5.48
N PHE A 157 6.61 3.55 4.94
CA PHE A 157 7.74 4.47 4.82
C PHE A 157 7.70 5.15 3.45
N PHE A 158 7.44 6.47 3.42
CA PHE A 158 7.15 7.22 2.19
C PHE A 158 7.82 8.60 2.17
N THR A 159 8.55 8.87 1.09
CA THR A 159 9.06 10.22 0.76
C THR A 159 8.74 10.55 -0.69
N ALA A 160 7.80 11.47 -0.93
CA ALA A 160 7.36 11.83 -2.29
C ALA A 160 8.49 12.28 -3.23
N SER A 161 9.51 12.99 -2.73
CA SER A 161 10.62 13.51 -3.55
C SER A 161 11.58 12.44 -4.07
N ARG A 162 11.48 11.20 -3.58
CA ARG A 162 12.23 10.05 -4.10
C ARG A 162 11.60 9.44 -5.35
N ILE A 163 10.34 9.74 -5.60
CA ILE A 163 9.61 9.24 -6.76
C ILE A 163 10.02 10.16 -7.92
N GLY A 164 10.98 9.67 -8.70
CA GLY A 164 11.74 10.44 -9.68
C GLY A 164 10.88 10.89 -10.87
N GLN A 165 11.37 11.86 -11.62
CA GLN A 165 10.70 12.32 -12.85
C GLN A 165 10.64 11.26 -13.95
N SER A 166 11.57 10.29 -13.91
CA SER A 166 11.62 9.15 -14.85
C SER A 166 10.75 7.97 -14.42
N ASP A 167 10.15 8.04 -13.22
CA ASP A 167 9.25 7.01 -12.73
C ASP A 167 7.89 7.13 -13.46
N PRO A 168 7.35 6.05 -14.05
CA PRO A 168 6.03 6.10 -14.67
C PRO A 168 4.90 6.38 -13.66
N HIS A 169 5.16 6.19 -12.36
CA HIS A 169 4.25 6.46 -11.25
C HIS A 169 4.46 7.86 -10.68
N SER A 170 3.35 8.54 -10.35
CA SER A 170 3.40 9.77 -9.55
C SER A 170 3.38 9.46 -8.05
N ALA A 171 3.83 10.41 -7.22
CA ALA A 171 3.95 10.19 -5.79
C ALA A 171 2.63 9.80 -5.09
N ASP A 172 1.51 10.32 -5.55
CA ASP A 172 0.17 9.97 -5.10
C ASP A 172 -0.29 8.57 -5.56
N GLU A 173 0.17 8.09 -6.72
CA GLU A 173 -0.15 6.74 -7.22
C GLU A 173 0.55 5.68 -6.38
N VAL A 174 1.83 5.90 -6.13
CA VAL A 174 2.63 5.08 -5.23
C VAL A 174 2.05 5.07 -3.81
N LEU A 175 1.71 6.24 -3.25
CA LEU A 175 1.11 6.28 -1.92
C LEU A 175 -0.25 5.56 -1.89
N LEU A 176 -1.06 5.68 -2.95
CA LEU A 176 -2.33 4.95 -3.04
C LEU A 176 -2.09 3.42 -3.07
N HIS A 177 -1.10 2.95 -3.82
CA HIS A 177 -0.71 1.54 -3.86
C HIS A 177 -0.44 0.99 -2.45
N GLU A 178 0.42 1.67 -1.69
CA GLU A 178 0.75 1.28 -0.32
C GLU A 178 -0.45 1.37 0.63
N LEU A 179 -1.35 2.34 0.41
CA LEU A 179 -2.59 2.45 1.19
C LEU A 179 -3.56 1.29 0.92
N VAL A 180 -3.53 0.69 -0.27
CA VAL A 180 -4.31 -0.53 -0.56
C VAL A 180 -3.75 -1.72 0.21
N HIS A 181 -2.43 -1.88 0.22
CA HIS A 181 -1.79 -2.87 1.09
C HIS A 181 -2.17 -2.66 2.55
N ALA A 182 -2.03 -1.44 3.05
CA ALA A 182 -2.35 -1.11 4.42
C ALA A 182 -3.80 -1.45 4.78
N ALA A 183 -4.77 -1.12 3.92
CA ALA A 183 -6.17 -1.47 4.12
C ALA A 183 -6.37 -2.98 4.30
N ARG A 184 -5.69 -3.80 3.49
CA ARG A 184 -5.77 -5.26 3.57
C ARG A 184 -5.06 -5.80 4.81
N TYR A 185 -3.91 -5.24 5.18
CA TYR A 185 -3.20 -5.55 6.44
C TYR A 185 -4.08 -5.24 7.66
N MET A 186 -4.74 -4.10 7.68
CA MET A 186 -5.64 -3.68 8.77
C MET A 186 -6.87 -4.57 8.91
N ARG A 187 -7.22 -5.37 7.89
CA ARG A 187 -8.32 -6.35 7.98
C ARG A 187 -7.87 -7.79 8.15
N GLY A 188 -6.57 -8.04 8.15
CA GLY A 188 -6.07 -9.41 8.17
C GLY A 188 -6.44 -10.16 6.89
N LEU A 189 -6.36 -9.51 5.72
CA LEU A 189 -6.74 -10.07 4.43
C LEU A 189 -5.54 -10.34 3.51
N LEU A 190 -4.31 -10.26 4.03
CA LEU A 190 -3.11 -10.47 3.22
C LEU A 190 -3.09 -11.89 2.64
N MET A 191 -2.86 -11.97 1.33
CA MET A 191 -2.72 -13.23 0.60
C MET A 191 -1.49 -13.15 -0.31
N LYS A 192 -0.45 -13.93 -0.01
CA LYS A 192 0.77 -14.03 -0.82
C LYS A 192 0.71 -15.21 -1.78
N ILE A 193 -0.41 -15.37 -2.48
CA ILE A 193 -0.56 -16.41 -3.50
C ILE A 193 0.25 -15.99 -4.73
N PRO A 194 1.20 -16.80 -5.23
CA PRO A 194 2.01 -16.43 -6.39
C PRO A 194 1.17 -16.09 -7.62
N MET A 195 1.62 -15.10 -8.39
CA MET A 195 0.97 -14.68 -9.63
C MET A 195 1.96 -14.58 -10.80
N THR A 196 1.54 -14.98 -11.99
CA THR A 196 2.30 -14.74 -13.22
C THR A 196 2.09 -13.31 -13.74
N GLY A 197 2.75 -12.94 -14.83
CA GLY A 197 2.58 -11.61 -15.45
C GLY A 197 3.37 -10.49 -14.77
N GLY A 198 4.36 -10.84 -13.95
CA GLY A 198 5.26 -9.90 -13.28
C GLY A 198 4.86 -9.57 -11.85
N TYR A 199 3.58 -9.68 -11.50
CA TYR A 199 3.04 -9.21 -10.20
C TYR A 199 3.63 -9.85 -8.94
N GLU A 200 4.44 -10.90 -9.05
CA GLU A 200 4.97 -11.74 -7.96
C GLU A 200 3.87 -12.51 -7.21
N ASN A 201 2.86 -11.82 -6.68
CA ASN A 201 1.80 -12.38 -5.88
C ASN A 201 0.48 -11.59 -5.98
N GLN A 202 -0.56 -12.14 -5.37
CA GLN A 202 -1.92 -11.60 -5.39
C GLN A 202 -2.06 -10.22 -4.76
N GLU A 203 -1.30 -9.93 -3.72
CA GLU A 203 -1.40 -8.67 -3.00
C GLU A 203 -0.97 -7.50 -3.90
N GLU A 204 0.19 -7.62 -4.55
CA GLU A 204 0.71 -6.66 -5.53
C GLU A 204 -0.22 -6.48 -6.73
N PHE A 205 -0.77 -7.58 -7.25
CA PHE A 205 -1.75 -7.53 -8.33
C PHE A 205 -2.96 -6.69 -7.96
N LEU A 206 -3.49 -6.86 -6.74
CA LEU A 206 -4.66 -6.12 -6.28
C LEU A 206 -4.34 -4.64 -6.03
N ALA A 207 -3.20 -4.34 -5.42
CA ALA A 207 -2.76 -2.95 -5.23
C ALA A 207 -2.55 -2.23 -6.57
N GLN A 208 -1.82 -2.86 -7.50
CA GLN A 208 -1.60 -2.31 -8.84
C GLN A 208 -2.89 -2.19 -9.66
N LEU A 209 -3.86 -3.10 -9.49
CA LEU A 209 -5.17 -3.00 -10.13
C LEU A 209 -5.92 -1.75 -9.65
N ILE A 210 -6.00 -1.53 -8.34
CA ILE A 210 -6.66 -0.35 -7.76
C ILE A 210 -5.91 0.92 -8.15
N GLU A 211 -4.58 0.90 -8.18
CA GLU A 211 -3.77 1.99 -8.69
C GLU A 211 -4.08 2.30 -10.15
N ASN A 212 -4.21 1.30 -11.02
CA ASN A 212 -4.56 1.51 -12.42
C ASN A 212 -5.98 2.07 -12.60
N ILE A 213 -6.93 1.69 -11.75
CA ILE A 213 -8.26 2.29 -11.70
C ILE A 213 -8.14 3.77 -11.31
N TYR A 214 -7.34 4.08 -10.29
CA TYR A 214 -7.06 5.46 -9.87
C TYR A 214 -6.38 6.30 -10.95
N ARG A 215 -5.37 5.76 -11.63
CA ARG A 215 -4.73 6.38 -12.80
C ARG A 215 -5.76 6.71 -13.86
N SER A 216 -6.64 5.77 -14.18
CA SER A 216 -7.70 5.97 -15.16
C SER A 216 -8.75 6.99 -14.72
N ASP A 217 -9.08 7.06 -13.42
CA ASP A 217 -9.98 8.08 -12.84
C ASP A 217 -9.37 9.49 -12.94
N LYS A 218 -8.04 9.61 -12.91
CA LYS A 218 -7.30 10.84 -13.20
C LYS A 218 -7.13 11.14 -14.70
N GLY A 219 -7.67 10.30 -15.59
CA GLY A 219 -7.50 10.43 -17.03
C GLY A 219 -6.14 9.99 -17.56
N ARG A 220 -5.33 9.27 -16.78
CA ARG A 220 -4.07 8.66 -17.23
C ARG A 220 -4.30 7.23 -17.71
N SER A 221 -3.47 6.76 -18.64
CA SER A 221 -3.51 5.37 -19.10
C SER A 221 -3.06 4.40 -18.01
N PRO A 222 -3.69 3.21 -17.90
CA PRO A 222 -3.19 2.14 -17.05
C PRO A 222 -1.84 1.63 -17.56
N ILE A 223 -1.06 1.09 -16.64
CA ILE A 223 0.28 0.54 -16.88
C ILE A 223 0.31 -0.95 -16.51
N ASN A 224 1.21 -1.70 -17.13
CA ASN A 224 1.52 -3.05 -16.72
C ASN A 224 2.46 -3.04 -15.48
N TYR A 225 2.75 -4.21 -14.94
CA TYR A 225 3.61 -4.34 -13.76
C TYR A 225 5.03 -3.79 -13.98
N GLY A 226 5.54 -3.81 -15.21
CA GLY A 226 6.83 -3.21 -15.55
C GLY A 226 6.79 -1.68 -15.71
N GLY A 227 5.68 -1.03 -15.34
CA GLY A 227 5.51 0.42 -15.44
C GLY A 227 5.22 0.96 -16.84
N ALA A 228 5.21 0.10 -17.87
CA ALA A 228 4.93 0.52 -19.24
C ALA A 228 3.41 0.64 -19.49
N PRO A 229 2.95 1.55 -20.37
CA PRO A 229 1.54 1.64 -20.75
C PRO A 229 0.98 0.28 -21.20
N MET A 230 -0.21 -0.06 -20.71
CA MET A 230 -0.87 -1.30 -21.07
C MET A 230 -1.37 -1.24 -22.52
N SER A 231 -0.94 -2.18 -23.36
CA SER A 231 -1.27 -2.19 -24.80
C SER A 231 -2.71 -2.57 -25.10
N ASN A 232 -3.32 -3.43 -24.27
CA ASN A 232 -4.71 -3.86 -24.41
C ASN A 232 -5.45 -3.86 -23.06
N PRO A 233 -5.87 -2.67 -22.57
CA PRO A 233 -6.63 -2.57 -21.32
C PRO A 233 -7.98 -3.30 -21.35
N ASP A 234 -8.63 -3.33 -22.51
CA ASP A 234 -9.96 -3.94 -22.66
C ASP A 234 -9.91 -5.47 -22.55
N GLY A 235 -8.79 -6.09 -22.96
CA GLY A 235 -8.52 -7.52 -22.81
C GLY A 235 -7.92 -7.93 -21.46
N PHE A 236 -7.82 -7.03 -20.47
CA PHE A 236 -7.12 -7.29 -19.21
C PHE A 236 -7.68 -8.52 -18.46
N LEU A 237 -9.00 -8.67 -18.39
CA LEU A 237 -9.64 -9.78 -17.69
C LEU A 237 -9.41 -11.15 -18.34
N ASP A 238 -9.10 -11.15 -19.63
CA ASP A 238 -8.86 -12.33 -20.47
C ASP A 238 -7.36 -12.58 -20.72
N SER A 239 -6.49 -11.82 -20.05
CA SER A 239 -5.04 -12.00 -20.14
C SER A 239 -4.59 -13.35 -19.58
N ALA A 240 -3.47 -13.87 -20.08
CA ALA A 240 -2.88 -15.14 -19.68
C ALA A 240 -2.19 -15.10 -18.28
N ILE A 241 -2.70 -14.27 -17.37
CA ILE A 241 -2.26 -14.20 -15.97
C ILE A 241 -2.87 -15.37 -15.20
N SER A 242 -2.08 -16.00 -14.33
CA SER A 242 -2.49 -17.11 -13.48
C SER A 242 -2.16 -16.82 -12.01
N PRO A 243 -3.10 -16.97 -11.07
CA PRO A 243 -4.53 -17.26 -11.31
C PRO A 243 -5.22 -16.17 -12.13
N SER A 244 -6.38 -16.50 -12.74
CA SER A 244 -7.03 -15.57 -13.67
C SER A 244 -7.42 -14.25 -12.99
N PRO A 245 -7.33 -13.10 -13.70
CA PRO A 245 -7.70 -11.81 -13.15
C PRO A 245 -9.10 -11.78 -12.55
N ARG A 246 -10.08 -12.45 -13.18
CA ARG A 246 -11.46 -12.52 -12.67
C ARG A 246 -11.55 -13.20 -11.31
N LEU A 247 -10.84 -14.32 -11.13
CA LEU A 247 -10.83 -15.03 -9.86
C LEU A 247 -10.23 -14.17 -8.75
N VAL A 248 -9.09 -13.54 -9.04
CA VAL A 248 -8.39 -12.68 -8.08
C VAL A 248 -9.22 -11.45 -7.74
N ILE A 249 -9.85 -10.79 -8.72
CA ILE A 249 -10.77 -9.68 -8.50
C ILE A 249 -11.98 -10.11 -7.67
N GLY A 250 -12.50 -11.33 -7.88
CA GLY A 250 -13.58 -11.88 -7.07
C GLY A 250 -13.26 -11.89 -5.57
N SER A 251 -11.99 -12.10 -5.20
CA SER A 251 -11.55 -12.06 -3.81
C SER A 251 -11.60 -10.67 -3.16
N LEU A 252 -11.66 -9.58 -3.94
CA LEU A 252 -11.84 -8.23 -3.37
C LEU A 252 -13.17 -8.05 -2.64
N ARG A 253 -14.14 -8.95 -2.85
CA ARG A 253 -15.41 -8.93 -2.11
C ARG A 253 -15.22 -9.11 -0.60
N ASP A 254 -14.11 -9.70 -0.18
CA ASP A 254 -13.74 -9.78 1.24
C ASP A 254 -13.43 -8.39 1.84
N ASN A 255 -13.03 -7.41 1.00
CA ASN A 255 -12.97 -5.99 1.32
C ASN A 255 -14.30 -5.31 0.96
N SER A 256 -15.36 -5.64 1.69
CA SER A 256 -16.73 -5.28 1.31
C SER A 256 -16.95 -3.79 1.08
N VAL A 257 -16.32 -2.91 1.87
CA VAL A 257 -16.44 -1.45 1.71
C VAL A 257 -15.69 -0.99 0.45
N LEU A 258 -14.43 -1.40 0.27
CA LEU A 258 -13.69 -1.11 -0.96
C LEU A 258 -14.45 -1.59 -2.20
N TRP A 259 -14.94 -2.85 -2.20
CA TRP A 259 -15.69 -3.41 -3.31
C TRP A 259 -16.95 -2.58 -3.61
N ALA A 260 -17.75 -2.26 -2.60
CA ALA A 260 -18.99 -1.51 -2.77
C ALA A 260 -18.76 -0.12 -3.36
N GLU A 261 -17.64 0.53 -3.06
CA GLU A 261 -17.33 1.86 -3.55
C GLU A 261 -16.61 1.83 -4.90
N ILE A 262 -15.60 0.96 -5.08
CA ILE A 262 -14.77 0.94 -6.30
C ILE A 262 -15.55 0.50 -7.55
N VAL A 263 -16.57 -0.35 -7.40
CA VAL A 263 -17.45 -0.75 -8.53
C VAL A 263 -18.24 0.43 -9.09
N LYS A 264 -18.46 1.48 -8.29
CA LYS A 264 -19.20 2.69 -8.69
C LYS A 264 -18.30 3.71 -9.41
N CYS A 265 -16.98 3.58 -9.31
CA CYS A 265 -16.04 4.50 -9.92
C CYS A 265 -16.18 4.50 -11.45
N ASN A 266 -16.32 5.68 -12.03
CA ASN A 266 -16.52 5.84 -13.47
C ASN A 266 -15.22 5.97 -14.29
N ALA A 267 -14.13 5.41 -13.77
CA ALA A 267 -12.87 5.32 -14.50
C ALA A 267 -13.07 4.53 -15.81
N ARG A 268 -12.35 4.91 -16.87
CA ARG A 268 -12.39 4.22 -18.17
C ARG A 268 -11.92 2.77 -18.02
N PHE A 269 -10.82 2.57 -17.32
CA PHE A 269 -10.34 1.26 -16.91
C PHE A 269 -10.88 0.94 -15.51
N ASN A 270 -11.90 0.08 -15.44
CA ASN A 270 -12.41 -0.46 -14.17
C ASN A 270 -12.85 -1.93 -14.31
N PRO A 271 -11.91 -2.88 -14.31
CA PRO A 271 -12.22 -4.31 -14.40
C PRO A 271 -13.05 -4.83 -13.22
N VAL A 272 -12.97 -4.19 -12.04
CA VAL A 272 -13.77 -4.56 -10.86
C VAL A 272 -15.26 -4.33 -11.12
N ARG A 273 -15.62 -3.20 -11.73
CA ARG A 273 -17.00 -2.92 -12.18
C ARG A 273 -17.48 -3.98 -13.17
N GLN A 274 -16.66 -4.36 -14.14
CA GLN A 274 -17.03 -5.38 -15.13
C GLN A 274 -17.29 -6.74 -14.47
N VAL A 275 -16.38 -7.23 -13.60
CA VAL A 275 -16.59 -8.49 -12.85
C VAL A 275 -17.86 -8.42 -11.99
N GLY A 276 -18.15 -7.26 -11.40
CA GLY A 276 -19.39 -7.02 -10.65
C GLY A 276 -20.65 -7.15 -11.51
N LEU A 277 -20.65 -6.60 -12.73
CA LEU A 277 -21.77 -6.70 -13.68
C LEU A 277 -21.95 -8.13 -14.22
N GLU A 278 -20.86 -8.77 -14.64
CA GLU A 278 -20.86 -10.17 -15.12
C GLU A 278 -21.44 -11.11 -14.05
N SER A 279 -21.03 -10.94 -12.79
CA SER A 279 -21.54 -11.77 -11.69
C SER A 279 -23.03 -11.57 -11.44
N LYS A 280 -23.53 -10.33 -11.48
CA LYS A 280 -24.97 -10.05 -11.33
C LYS A 280 -25.78 -10.65 -12.48
N ALA A 281 -25.29 -10.54 -13.71
CA ALA A 281 -25.94 -11.10 -14.88
C ALA A 281 -26.01 -12.64 -14.81
N TYR A 282 -24.95 -13.28 -14.32
CA TYR A 282 -24.90 -14.73 -14.13
C TYR A 282 -25.89 -15.21 -13.06
N ILE A 283 -25.96 -14.54 -11.91
CA ILE A 283 -26.93 -14.86 -10.84
C ILE A 283 -28.37 -14.74 -11.37
N ALA A 284 -28.70 -13.63 -12.05
CA ALA A 284 -30.03 -13.42 -12.62
C ALA A 284 -30.38 -14.45 -13.71
N LYS A 285 -29.39 -15.04 -14.38
CA LYS A 285 -29.63 -16.14 -15.33
C LYS A 285 -30.04 -17.42 -14.59
N ILE A 286 -29.29 -17.79 -13.55
CA ILE A 286 -29.59 -18.98 -12.72
C ILE A 286 -30.98 -18.86 -12.08
N GLU A 287 -31.34 -17.68 -11.58
CA GLU A 287 -32.66 -17.43 -10.96
C GLU A 287 -33.84 -17.54 -11.93
N ARG A 288 -33.61 -17.39 -13.25
CA ARG A 288 -34.67 -17.58 -14.26
C ARG A 288 -34.82 -19.02 -14.74
N GLU A 289 -33.81 -19.84 -14.52
CA GLU A 289 -33.77 -21.24 -14.97
C GLU A 289 -34.25 -22.22 -13.89
N ASN A 290 -34.40 -21.76 -12.65
CA ASN A 290 -35.00 -22.49 -11.52
C ASN A 290 -36.43 -22.02 -11.26
#